data_AF-A0A3D0JMM3-F1
#
_entry.id   AF-A0A3D0JMM3-F1
#
_cell.length_a   1.000
_cell.length_b   1.000
_cell.length_c   1.000
_cell.angle_alpha   90.00
_cell.angle_beta   90.00
_cell.angle_gamma   90.00
#
_symmetry.space_group_name_H-M   'P 1'
#
loop_
_entity.id
_entity.type
_entity.pdbx_description
1 polymer ?
#
loop_
_entity_poly.entity_id
_entity_poly.type
_entity_poly.pdbx_seq_one_letter_code
_entity_poly.pdbx_strand_id
1 'polypeptide(L)'
;MRLLHTMLRVGDLDKSITFYTEVLGMTLLRRKDYPDGQFTLAFLGYGDEAHSSVIELTHNWGVERYELGTGHGHLALEVEDVHQACGDIRGRGHSRTRG
;
A
#
# COMPACT_ATOMS: atom_id res chain seq x y z
N MET A 1 -15.27 -5.33 17.83
CA MET A 1 -15.12 -4.33 16.75
C MET A 1 -13.64 -4.28 16.37
N ARG A 2 -13.28 -4.21 15.08
CA ARG A 2 -11.88 -4.17 14.61
C ARG A 2 -11.72 -3.26 13.39
N LEU A 3 -10.51 -2.75 13.14
CA LEU A 3 -10.16 -2.13 11.85
C LEU A 3 -10.02 -3.20 10.78
N LEU A 4 -10.65 -3.00 9.62
CA LEU A 4 -10.60 -3.95 8.50
C LEU A 4 -9.55 -3.53 7.49
N HIS A 5 -9.62 -2.30 7.03
CA HIS A 5 -8.66 -1.76 6.08
C HIS A 5 -8.56 -0.25 6.19
N THR A 6 -7.48 0.28 5.63
CA THR A 6 -7.32 1.69 5.29
C THR A 6 -7.18 1.79 3.77
N MET A 7 -7.90 2.73 3.15
CA MET A 7 -7.92 2.86 1.69
C MET A 7 -7.11 4.07 1.24
N LEU A 8 -6.23 3.85 0.26
CA LEU A 8 -5.46 4.88 -0.42
C LEU A 8 -5.74 4.83 -1.92
N ARG A 9 -5.88 6.01 -2.55
CA ARG A 9 -5.91 6.09 -4.00
C ARG A 9 -4.49 6.15 -4.56
N VAL A 10 -4.24 5.41 -5.62
CA VAL A 10 -2.93 5.35 -6.29
C VAL A 10 -3.08 5.62 -7.78
N GLY A 11 -2.06 6.25 -8.36
CA GLY A 11 -2.05 6.57 -9.79
C GLY A 11 -1.44 5.50 -10.69
N ASP A 12 -0.73 4.54 -10.11
CA ASP A 12 -0.17 3.38 -10.81
C ASP A 12 -0.28 2.17 -9.87
N LEU A 13 -1.22 1.28 -10.18
CA LEU A 13 -1.55 0.15 -9.30
C LEU A 13 -0.40 -0.86 -9.24
N ASP A 14 0.20 -1.19 -10.37
CA ASP A 14 1.21 -2.25 -10.45
C ASP A 14 2.52 -1.81 -9.78
N LYS A 15 2.93 -0.55 -9.95
CA LYS A 15 4.05 0.02 -9.17
C LYS A 15 3.76 0.02 -7.68
N SER A 16 2.53 0.34 -7.28
CA SER A 16 2.15 0.36 -5.88
C SER A 16 2.16 -1.05 -5.28
N ILE A 17 1.57 -2.04 -5.97
CA ILE A 17 1.62 -3.44 -5.57
C ILE A 17 3.08 -3.89 -5.41
N THR A 18 3.92 -3.65 -6.42
CA THR A 18 5.35 -4.01 -6.39
C THR A 18 6.06 -3.40 -5.19
N PHE A 19 5.79 -2.13 -4.87
CA PHE A 19 6.37 -1.50 -3.68
C PHE A 19 5.93 -2.22 -2.40
N TYR A 20 4.63 -2.43 -2.20
CA TYR A 20 4.14 -3.08 -0.98
C TYR A 20 4.57 -4.54 -0.87
N THR A 21 4.65 -5.30 -1.97
CA THR A 21 5.04 -6.72 -1.92
C THR A 21 6.55 -6.89 -1.85
N GLU A 22 7.29 -6.28 -2.77
CA GLU A 22 8.72 -6.52 -2.86
C GLU A 22 9.48 -5.74 -1.79
N VAL A 23 9.13 -4.47 -1.56
CA VAL A 23 9.89 -3.58 -0.67
C VAL A 23 9.46 -3.71 0.77
N LEU A 24 8.14 -3.79 1.01
CA LEU A 24 7.58 -3.88 2.36
C LEU A 24 7.19 -5.30 2.77
N GLY A 25 7.32 -6.30 1.89
CA GLY A 25 7.10 -7.71 2.23
C GLY A 25 5.63 -8.09 2.45
N MET A 26 4.67 -7.27 2.00
CA MET A 26 3.25 -7.63 2.08
C MET A 26 2.89 -8.68 1.03
N THR A 27 1.74 -9.33 1.21
CA THR A 27 1.16 -10.22 0.20
C THR A 27 -0.01 -9.52 -0.49
N LEU A 28 -0.11 -9.64 -1.82
CA LEU A 28 -1.32 -9.28 -2.56
C LEU A 28 -2.39 -10.36 -2.28
N LEU A 29 -3.40 -10.00 -1.50
CA LEU A 29 -4.44 -10.93 -1.05
C LEU A 29 -5.55 -11.04 -2.09
N ARG A 30 -5.91 -9.92 -2.71
CA ARG A 30 -7.02 -9.84 -3.66
C ARG A 30 -6.84 -8.67 -4.61
N ARG A 31 -7.09 -8.90 -5.90
CA ARG A 31 -7.21 -7.86 -6.93
C ARG A 31 -8.55 -8.02 -7.63
N LYS A 32 -9.26 -6.92 -7.85
CA LYS A 32 -10.56 -6.94 -8.53
C LYS A 32 -10.77 -5.70 -9.38
N ASP A 33 -11.09 -5.94 -10.65
CA ASP A 33 -11.45 -4.91 -11.60
C ASP A 33 -12.96 -4.66 -11.58
N TYR A 34 -13.35 -3.41 -11.78
CA TYR A 34 -14.73 -2.96 -11.91
C TYR A 34 -14.85 -2.15 -13.21
N PRO A 35 -15.02 -2.82 -14.37
CA PRO A 35 -14.99 -2.16 -15.67
C PRO A 35 -16.06 -1.08 -15.84
N ASP A 36 -17.28 -1.33 -15.36
CA ASP A 36 -18.39 -0.36 -15.44
C ASP A 36 -18.09 0.93 -14.64
N GLY A 37 -17.32 0.81 -13.56
CA GLY A 37 -16.87 1.93 -12.74
C GLY A 37 -15.51 2.50 -13.16
N GLN A 38 -14.80 1.85 -14.09
CA GLN A 38 -13.45 2.20 -14.52
C GLN A 38 -12.44 2.32 -13.36
N PHE A 39 -12.42 1.34 -12.45
CA PHE A 39 -11.41 1.27 -11.40
C PHE A 39 -11.01 -0.17 -11.06
N THR A 40 -9.84 -0.29 -10.44
CA THR A 40 -9.32 -1.54 -9.90
C THR A 40 -9.01 -1.39 -8.42
N LEU A 41 -9.34 -2.41 -7.63
CA LEU A 41 -8.95 -2.52 -6.23
C LEU A 41 -7.86 -3.58 -6.04
N ALA A 42 -6.93 -3.33 -5.13
CA ALA A 42 -5.97 -4.31 -4.64
C ALA A 42 -5.90 -4.28 -3.10
N PHE A 43 -5.92 -5.44 -2.47
CA PHE A 43 -5.86 -5.60 -1.02
C PHE A 43 -4.53 -6.25 -0.65
N LEU A 44 -3.74 -5.59 0.19
CA LEU A 44 -2.40 -6.03 0.58
C LEU A 44 -2.22 -6.01 2.09
N GLY A 45 -1.52 -6.99 2.65
CA GLY A 45 -1.22 -7.04 4.08
C GLY A 45 -0.26 -8.15 4.46
N TYR A 46 0.00 -8.26 5.76
CA TYR A 46 0.86 -9.29 6.36
C TYR A 46 0.10 -10.53 6.85
N GLY A 47 -1.22 -10.56 6.66
CA GLY A 47 -2.09 -11.67 7.03
C GLY A 47 -3.40 -11.60 6.26
N ASP A 48 -4.27 -12.59 6.44
CA ASP A 48 -5.54 -12.66 5.73
C ASP A 48 -6.52 -11.54 6.10
N GLU A 49 -7.46 -11.23 5.20
CA GLU A 49 -8.44 -10.17 5.41
C GLU A 49 -9.42 -10.47 6.57
N ALA A 50 -9.54 -11.73 7.02
CA ALA A 50 -10.47 -12.14 8.08
C ALA A 50 -9.95 -11.82 9.49
N HIS A 51 -8.63 -11.83 9.67
CA HIS A 51 -7.98 -11.64 10.98
C HIS A 51 -7.06 -10.41 11.05
N SER A 52 -6.60 -9.88 9.92
CA SER A 52 -5.67 -8.74 9.87
C SER A 52 -6.32 -7.47 9.30
N SER A 53 -5.75 -6.32 9.65
CA SER A 53 -6.02 -5.06 8.96
C SER A 53 -5.15 -4.98 7.70
N VAL A 54 -5.74 -4.57 6.58
CA VAL A 54 -5.05 -4.55 5.27
C VAL A 54 -5.07 -3.16 4.64
N ILE A 55 -4.21 -2.92 3.67
CA ILE A 55 -4.24 -1.74 2.82
C ILE A 55 -5.10 -2.05 1.60
N GLU A 56 -6.10 -1.22 1.36
CA GLU A 56 -6.85 -1.20 0.11
C GLU A 56 -6.29 -0.11 -0.80
N LEU A 57 -5.81 -0.49 -1.97
CA LEU A 57 -5.41 0.42 -3.02
C LEU A 57 -6.54 0.54 -4.04
N THR A 58 -6.98 1.77 -4.31
CA THR A 58 -7.93 2.08 -5.37
C THR A 58 -7.24 2.81 -6.51
N HIS A 59 -7.29 2.24 -7.71
CA HIS A 59 -6.78 2.87 -8.92
C HIS A 59 -7.93 3.15 -9.88
N ASN A 60 -8.26 4.43 -10.07
CA ASN A 60 -9.20 4.87 -11.10
C ASN A 60 -8.46 4.95 -12.44
N TRP A 61 -9.02 4.34 -13.47
CA TRP A 61 -8.37 4.25 -14.77
C TRP A 61 -8.21 5.64 -15.40
N GLY A 62 -7.01 5.93 -15.91
CA GLY A 62 -6.66 7.23 -16.48
C GLY A 62 -6.36 8.34 -15.47
N VAL A 63 -6.38 8.06 -14.16
CA VAL A 63 -6.03 9.04 -13.11
C VAL A 63 -4.67 8.71 -12.51
N GLU A 64 -3.65 9.49 -12.87
CA GLU A 64 -2.26 9.22 -12.46
C GLU A 64 -1.82 9.88 -11.15
N ARG A 65 -2.55 10.90 -10.65
CA ARG A 65 -2.13 11.72 -9.50
C ARG A 65 -3.33 12.16 -8.66
N TYR A 66 -3.10 12.26 -7.36
CA TYR A 66 -4.03 12.80 -6.38
C TYR A 66 -3.31 13.81 -5.49
N GLU A 67 -4.04 14.81 -5.01
CA GLU A 67 -3.57 15.66 -3.92
C GLU A 67 -3.75 14.91 -2.59
N LEU A 68 -2.66 14.76 -1.82
CA LEU A 68 -2.70 14.10 -0.52
C LEU A 68 -3.50 14.92 0.52
N GLY A 69 -3.51 16.24 0.38
CA GLY A 69 -4.02 17.16 1.39
C GLY A 69 -3.19 17.13 2.68
N THR A 70 -3.76 17.66 3.76
CA THR A 70 -3.09 17.78 5.07
C THR A 70 -3.76 16.97 6.20
N GLY A 71 -4.83 16.25 5.88
CA GLY A 71 -5.61 15.49 6.86
C GLY A 71 -5.08 14.07 7.14
N HIS A 72 -4.40 13.45 6.16
CA HIS A 72 -3.80 12.13 6.33
C HIS A 72 -2.31 12.26 6.71
N GLY A 73 -1.93 11.72 7.86
CA GLY A 73 -0.56 11.78 8.37
C GLY A 73 0.34 10.70 7.79
N HIS A 74 0.17 9.46 8.26
CA HIS A 74 0.94 8.30 7.83
C HIS A 74 0.26 6.99 8.23
N LEU A 75 0.71 5.89 7.64
CA LEU A 75 0.53 4.54 8.17
C LEU A 75 1.82 4.12 8.87
N ALA A 76 1.70 3.55 10.07
CA ALA A 76 2.83 3.04 10.82
C ALA A 76 2.88 1.51 10.70
N LEU A 77 4.06 0.98 10.40
CA LEU A 77 4.33 -0.46 10.36
C LEU A 77 5.41 -0.76 11.39
N GLU A 78 5.22 -1.83 12.15
CA GLU A 78 6.25 -2.37 13.03
C GLU A 78 7.14 -3.35 12.25
N VAL A 79 8.44 -3.31 12.54
CA VAL A 79 9.45 -4.22 12.01
C VAL A 79 10.37 -4.64 13.15
N GLU A 80 10.94 -5.83 13.05
CA GLU A 80 11.86 -6.34 14.08
C GLU A 80 13.12 -5.47 14.21
N ASP A 81 13.69 -5.05 13.07
CA ASP A 81 14.85 -4.16 13.02
C ASP A 81 14.61 -3.03 12.00
N VAL A 82 14.42 -1.81 12.51
CA VAL A 82 14.18 -0.62 11.70
C VAL A 82 15.40 -0.21 10.88
N HIS A 83 16.62 -0.45 11.36
CA HIS A 83 17.84 -0.11 10.64
C HIS A 83 18.06 -1.04 9.45
N GLN A 84 17.84 -2.34 9.65
CA GLN A 84 17.88 -3.33 8.58
C GLN A 84 16.82 -3.03 7.52
N ALA A 85 15.55 -2.87 7.94
CA ALA A 85 14.45 -2.56 7.02
C ALA A 85 14.74 -1.29 6.21
N CYS A 86 15.24 -0.24 6.86
CA CYS A 86 15.65 0.98 6.17
C CYS A 86 16.83 0.78 5.20
N GLY A 87 17.76 -0.11 5.53
CA GLY A 87 18.87 -0.49 4.66
C GLY A 87 18.39 -1.17 3.39
N ASP A 88 17.46 -2.13 3.52
CA ASP A 88 16.90 -2.88 2.41
C ASP A 88 16.05 -2.00 1.48
N ILE A 89 15.22 -1.13 2.06
CA ILE A 89 14.42 -0.13 1.33
C ILE A 89 15.33 0.79 0.50
N ARG A 90 16.43 1.26 1.10
CA ARG A 90 17.42 2.10 0.39
C ARG A 90 18.15 1.32 -0.70
N GLY A 91 18.53 0.08 -0.46
CA GLY A 91 19.19 -0.78 -1.44
C GLY A 91 18.33 -1.01 -2.69
N ARG A 92 17.00 -0.94 -2.55
CA ARG A 92 16.03 -1.05 -3.65
C ARG A 92 15.69 0.29 -4.33
N GLY A 93 16.38 1.38 -3.98
CA GLY A 93 16.22 2.68 -4.63
C GLY A 93 15.07 3.54 -4.10
N HIS A 94 14.47 3.19 -2.96
CA HIS A 94 13.40 3.98 -2.35
C HIS A 94 13.95 4.92 -1.27
N SER A 95 13.38 6.13 -1.17
CA SER A 95 13.88 7.19 -0.29
C SER A 95 13.23 7.16 1.10
N ARG A 96 14.03 7.47 2.14
CA ARG A 96 13.54 7.80 3.48
C ARG A 96 13.26 9.29 3.58
N THR A 97 12.16 9.65 4.25
CA THR A 97 11.82 11.06 4.53
C THR A 97 12.24 11.50 5.93
N ARG A 98 12.32 10.60 6.94
CA ARG A 98 12.84 10.92 8.29
C ARG A 98 13.69 9.80 8.93
N GLY A 99 14.67 10.28 9.72
CA GLY A 99 15.74 9.57 10.43
C GLY A 99 15.31 9.09 11.80
#